data_AF-C0NQQ7-F1
#
_entry.id   AF-C0NQQ7-F1
#
_cell.length_a   1.000
_cell.length_b   1.000
_cell.length_c   1.000
_cell.angle_alpha   90.00
_cell.angle_beta   90.00
_cell.angle_gamma   90.00
#
_symmetry.space_group_name_H-M   'P 1'
#
loop_
_entity.id
_entity.type
_entity.pdbx_description
1 polymer ?
#
loop_
_entity_poly.entity_id
_entity_poly.type
_entity_poly.pdbx_seq_one_letter_code
_entity_poly.pdbx_strand_id
1 'polypeptide(L)'
;MDHDLLDSLLDLEERFYKEGYELGATDGIRSGYSEGSVFAVEKGFEKFQEIGRIYGKAIVWTKRLPGNHGLLLQPPATSSATSPPPNTISRIFSFSSEAQGPGQENKEVDIPDSGITNARISQLPALAPLPRNSRLEKHIASLLSLVDPLSLSLENSEDAVEGFDNRLKKAIVKVKLIERILGEQDAFDGSSVDNKNAREGNRPADGDNIEDFGTLPARMQQVKD
;
A
#
# COMPACT_ATOMS: atom_id res chain seq x y z
N MET A 1 20.51 -26.20 63.01
CA MET A 1 19.75 -25.09 62.41
C MET A 1 20.43 -24.63 61.11
N ASP A 2 20.97 -25.57 60.33
CA ASP A 2 21.99 -25.26 59.31
C ASP A 2 21.70 -26.00 57.99
N HIS A 3 20.74 -26.94 58.00
CA HIS A 3 20.38 -27.72 56.82
C HIS A 3 19.72 -26.84 55.76
N ASP A 4 18.88 -25.88 56.15
CA ASP A 4 18.23 -24.96 55.22
C ASP A 4 19.22 -24.07 54.43
N LEU A 5 20.41 -23.78 54.98
CA LEU A 5 21.41 -22.93 54.31
C LEU A 5 22.05 -23.63 53.10
N LEU A 6 22.43 -24.90 53.25
CA LEU A 6 23.05 -25.69 52.19
C LEU A 6 22.01 -26.23 51.21
N ASP A 7 20.80 -26.56 51.67
CA ASP A 7 19.70 -26.98 50.80
C ASP A 7 19.29 -25.83 49.85
N SER A 8 19.21 -24.59 50.35
CA SER A 8 18.96 -23.41 49.50
C SER A 8 20.08 -23.14 48.47
N LEU A 9 21.31 -23.59 48.73
CA LEU A 9 22.43 -23.51 47.80
C LEU A 9 22.37 -24.60 46.74
N LEU A 10 21.90 -25.81 47.10
CA LEU A 10 21.66 -26.90 46.16
C LEU A 10 20.57 -26.53 45.14
N ASP A 11 19.53 -25.82 45.60
CA ASP A 11 18.45 -25.29 44.75
C ASP A 11 18.81 -23.95 44.08
N LEU A 12 19.98 -23.37 44.35
CA LEU A 12 20.36 -22.05 43.81
C LEU A 12 20.44 -22.07 42.28
N GLU A 13 21.02 -23.12 41.72
CA GLU A 13 21.13 -23.31 40.27
C GLU A 13 19.74 -23.42 39.63
N GLU A 14 18.86 -24.27 40.17
CA GLU A 14 17.51 -24.45 39.64
C GLU A 14 16.66 -23.18 39.77
N ARG A 15 16.82 -22.42 40.86
CA ARG A 15 16.19 -21.10 41.01
C ARG A 15 16.66 -20.09 39.98
N PHE A 16 17.97 -20.01 39.72
CA PHE A 16 18.50 -19.10 38.68
C PHE A 16 18.10 -19.54 37.26
N TYR A 17 18.04 -20.84 36.98
CA TYR A 17 17.50 -21.32 35.70
C TYR A 17 16.03 -20.94 35.52
N LYS A 18 15.22 -21.16 36.55
CA LYS A 18 13.80 -20.82 36.52
C LYS A 18 13.58 -19.31 36.39
N GLU A 19 14.31 -18.52 37.17
CA GLU A 19 14.30 -17.05 37.09
C GLU A 19 14.70 -16.57 35.69
N GLY A 20 15.79 -17.10 35.14
CA GLY A 20 16.25 -16.76 33.78
C GLY A 20 15.24 -17.16 32.70
N TYR A 21 14.59 -18.33 32.84
CA TYR A 21 13.53 -18.78 31.94
C TYR A 21 12.29 -17.88 32.03
N GLU A 22 11.84 -17.54 33.23
CA GLU A 22 10.69 -16.65 33.44
C GLU A 22 10.99 -15.23 32.93
N LEU A 23 12.19 -14.70 33.19
CA LEU A 23 12.62 -13.40 32.68
C LEU A 23 12.69 -13.40 31.15
N GLY A 24 13.29 -14.43 30.54
CA GLY A 24 13.36 -14.57 29.09
C GLY A 24 11.99 -14.77 28.44
N ALA A 25 11.09 -15.52 29.07
CA ALA A 25 9.73 -15.73 28.59
C ALA A 25 8.89 -14.44 28.66
N THR A 26 8.98 -13.71 29.78
CA THR A 26 8.25 -12.45 29.97
C THR A 26 8.75 -11.35 29.04
N ASP A 27 10.08 -11.23 28.87
CA ASP A 27 10.69 -10.30 27.92
C ASP A 27 10.36 -10.67 26.47
N GLY A 28 10.42 -11.97 26.12
CA GLY A 28 10.06 -12.47 24.81
C GLY A 28 8.60 -12.19 24.43
N ILE A 29 7.65 -12.36 25.36
CA ILE A 29 6.23 -12.03 25.15
C ILE A 29 6.06 -10.52 24.92
N ARG A 30 6.71 -9.69 25.75
CA ARG A 30 6.62 -8.22 25.65
C ARG A 30 7.25 -7.71 24.35
N SER A 31 8.45 -8.19 24.02
CA SER A 31 9.16 -7.85 22.79
C SER A 31 8.35 -8.29 21.57
N GLY A 32 7.87 -9.54 21.56
CA GLY A 32 7.08 -10.09 20.46
C GLY A 32 5.77 -9.33 20.21
N TYR A 33 5.08 -8.88 21.27
CA TYR A 33 3.88 -8.04 21.11
C TYR A 33 4.22 -6.66 20.49
N SER A 34 5.30 -6.02 20.97
CA SER A 34 5.71 -4.72 20.45
C SER A 34 6.21 -4.81 19.00
N GLU A 35 7.03 -5.80 18.68
CA GLU A 35 7.55 -6.07 17.34
C GLU A 35 6.42 -6.46 16.39
N GLY A 36 5.51 -7.34 16.82
CA GLY A 36 4.33 -7.72 16.04
C GLY A 36 3.41 -6.53 15.74
N SER A 37 3.25 -5.61 16.68
CA SER A 37 2.44 -4.38 16.48
C SER A 37 3.09 -3.43 15.48
N VAL A 38 4.40 -3.20 15.61
CA VAL A 38 5.17 -2.36 14.66
C VAL A 38 5.13 -2.97 13.26
N PHE A 39 5.37 -4.28 13.16
CA PHE A 39 5.32 -5.02 11.89
C PHE A 39 3.94 -4.97 11.25
N ALA A 40 2.87 -5.12 12.03
CA ALA A 40 1.50 -5.04 11.52
C ALA A 40 1.19 -3.67 10.92
N VAL A 41 1.59 -2.58 11.59
CA VAL A 41 1.42 -1.21 11.08
C VAL A 41 2.25 -0.96 9.83
N GLU A 42 3.52 -1.39 9.83
CA GLU A 42 4.41 -1.25 8.67
C GLU A 42 3.84 -1.98 7.44
N LYS A 43 3.44 -3.25 7.61
CA LYS A 43 2.86 -4.04 6.52
C LYS A 43 1.50 -3.52 6.08
N GLY A 44 0.68 -3.05 7.02
CA GLY A 44 -0.59 -2.38 6.70
C GLY A 44 -0.36 -1.15 5.83
N PHE A 45 0.56 -0.27 6.23
CA PHE A 45 0.89 0.94 5.48
C PHE A 45 1.42 0.63 4.07
N GLU A 46 2.35 -0.32 3.93
CA GLU A 46 2.88 -0.75 2.63
C GLU A 46 1.75 -1.19 1.67
N LYS A 47 0.83 -2.02 2.19
CA LYS A 47 -0.34 -2.51 1.46
C LYS A 47 -1.30 -1.37 1.06
N PHE A 48 -1.60 -0.45 1.98
CA PHE A 48 -2.45 0.72 1.72
C PHE A 48 -1.82 1.71 0.74
N GLN A 49 -0.50 1.86 0.77
CA GLN A 49 0.20 2.71 -0.19
C GLN A 49 0.10 2.13 -1.60
N GLU A 50 0.23 0.82 -1.76
CA GLU A 50 0.12 0.17 -3.08
C GLU A 50 -1.30 0.27 -3.64
N ILE A 51 -2.33 -0.01 -2.82
CA ILE A 51 -3.72 0.15 -3.28
C ILE A 51 -4.03 1.62 -3.60
N GLY A 52 -3.51 2.57 -2.82
CA GLY A 52 -3.63 4.01 -3.10
C GLY A 52 -2.95 4.44 -4.41
N ARG A 53 -1.78 3.87 -4.73
CA ARG A 53 -1.10 4.09 -6.02
C ARG A 53 -1.97 3.58 -7.18
N ILE A 54 -2.54 2.39 -7.05
CA ILE A 54 -3.44 1.82 -8.05
C ILE A 54 -4.72 2.66 -8.18
N TYR A 55 -5.25 3.17 -7.08
CA TYR A 55 -6.42 4.05 -7.06
C TYR A 55 -6.17 5.34 -7.83
N GLY A 56 -5.00 5.96 -7.59
CA GLY A 56 -4.55 7.12 -8.35
C GLY A 56 -4.45 6.85 -9.85
N LYS A 57 -3.85 5.72 -10.26
CA LYS A 57 -3.83 5.28 -11.66
C LYS A 57 -5.25 5.13 -12.23
N ALA A 58 -6.15 4.48 -11.48
CA ALA A 58 -7.53 4.27 -11.90
C ALA A 58 -8.29 5.59 -12.08
N ILE A 59 -8.12 6.57 -11.18
CA ILE A 59 -8.70 7.92 -11.32
C ILE A 59 -8.18 8.60 -12.57
N VAL A 60 -6.86 8.57 -12.81
CA VAL A 60 -6.25 9.20 -13.99
C VAL A 60 -6.78 8.57 -15.28
N TRP A 61 -6.84 7.24 -15.36
CA TRP A 61 -7.43 6.56 -16.51
C TRP A 61 -8.91 6.89 -16.69
N THR A 62 -9.66 6.94 -15.61
CA THR A 62 -11.08 7.31 -15.63
C THR A 62 -11.27 8.74 -16.16
N LYS A 63 -10.51 9.72 -15.67
CA LYS A 63 -10.55 11.10 -16.18
C LYS A 63 -10.15 11.22 -17.66
N ARG A 64 -9.34 10.30 -18.18
CA ARG A 64 -8.94 10.27 -19.60
C ARG A 64 -9.94 9.54 -20.50
N LEU A 65 -10.95 8.85 -19.95
CA LEU A 65 -11.96 8.16 -20.77
C LEU A 65 -12.88 9.16 -21.50
N PRO A 66 -13.10 8.99 -22.81
CA PRO A 66 -13.89 9.89 -23.64
C PRO A 66 -15.41 9.68 -23.46
N GLY A 67 -16.02 10.45 -22.56
CA GLY A 67 -17.48 10.48 -22.35
C GLY A 67 -17.84 10.62 -20.87
N ASN A 68 -19.12 10.84 -20.57
CA ASN A 68 -19.63 10.87 -19.20
C ASN A 68 -19.87 9.43 -18.72
N HIS A 69 -18.81 8.76 -18.25
CA HIS A 69 -18.87 7.38 -17.77
C HIS A 69 -19.44 7.27 -16.34
N GLY A 70 -19.64 8.39 -15.62
CA GLY A 70 -20.26 8.41 -14.29
C GLY A 70 -19.45 7.73 -13.18
N LEU A 71 -18.24 7.24 -13.46
CA LEU A 71 -17.42 6.51 -12.49
C LEU A 71 -16.76 7.41 -11.43
N LEU A 72 -16.67 8.72 -11.68
CA LEU A 72 -16.22 9.70 -10.68
C LEU A 72 -17.36 10.65 -10.39
N LEU A 73 -17.65 10.87 -9.10
CA LEU A 73 -18.59 11.90 -8.68
C LEU A 73 -18.11 13.24 -9.25
N GLN A 74 -18.91 13.81 -10.15
CA GLN A 74 -18.68 15.16 -10.65
C GLN A 74 -18.98 16.13 -9.49
N PRO A 75 -18.08 17.06 -9.14
CA PRO A 75 -18.46 18.14 -8.24
C PRO A 75 -19.67 18.86 -8.87
N PRO A 76 -20.72 19.18 -8.10
CA PRO A 76 -21.91 19.82 -8.65
C PRO A 76 -21.49 21.09 -9.39
N ALA A 77 -21.73 21.13 -10.69
CA ALA A 77 -21.53 22.32 -11.49
C ALA A 77 -22.43 23.41 -10.92
N THR A 78 -21.82 24.40 -10.27
CA THR A 78 -22.45 25.63 -9.80
C THR A 78 -22.93 26.43 -11.00
N SER A 79 -24.14 26.14 -11.45
CA SER A 79 -24.88 26.90 -12.47
C SER A 79 -26.15 27.47 -11.86
N SER A 80 -26.00 28.43 -10.93
CA SER A 80 -26.99 29.48 -10.70
C SER A 80 -26.43 30.48 -9.69
N ALA A 81 -26.11 31.68 -10.20
CA ALA A 81 -25.87 32.85 -9.38
C ALA A 81 -27.17 33.16 -8.61
N THR A 82 -27.12 33.15 -7.27
CA THR A 82 -27.75 34.11 -6.35
C THR A 82 -27.36 33.78 -4.90
N SER A 83 -26.58 34.68 -4.29
CA SER A 83 -26.34 34.92 -2.85
C SER A 83 -25.55 33.89 -1.99
N PRO A 84 -24.54 34.34 -1.20
CA PRO A 84 -23.73 33.50 -0.30
C PRO A 84 -24.29 33.48 1.14
N PRO A 85 -23.87 32.52 1.99
CA PRO A 85 -22.89 32.87 3.05
C PRO A 85 -21.83 31.77 3.29
N PRO A 86 -20.76 32.06 4.07
CA PRO A 86 -19.45 31.46 3.92
C PRO A 86 -19.18 30.27 4.87
N ASN A 87 -18.14 29.49 4.52
CA ASN A 87 -17.28 28.69 5.41
C ASN A 87 -17.86 27.43 6.07
N THR A 88 -17.76 26.26 5.40
CA THR A 88 -17.90 24.93 6.06
C THR A 88 -16.97 23.84 5.49
N ILE A 89 -15.75 24.17 5.03
CA ILE A 89 -14.80 23.13 4.52
C ILE A 89 -13.85 22.61 5.63
N SER A 90 -14.05 22.98 6.89
CA SER A 90 -13.15 22.55 7.98
C SER A 90 -13.58 21.28 8.72
N ARG A 91 -14.62 20.53 8.28
CA ARG A 91 -15.27 19.52 9.16
C ARG A 91 -15.02 18.04 8.84
N ILE A 92 -14.24 17.67 7.82
CA ILE A 92 -14.12 16.25 7.40
C ILE A 92 -13.02 15.47 8.18
N PHE A 93 -12.15 16.14 8.93
CA PHE A 93 -11.21 15.49 9.86
C PHE A 93 -11.51 15.88 11.30
N SER A 94 -12.69 15.49 11.80
CA SER A 94 -12.97 15.51 13.24
C SER A 94 -12.79 14.09 13.79
N PHE A 95 -11.55 13.76 14.13
CA PHE A 95 -11.25 12.62 15.00
C PHE A 95 -11.68 13.02 16.41
N SER A 96 -12.86 12.59 16.83
CA SER A 96 -13.25 12.67 18.24
C SER A 96 -12.44 11.62 19.01
N SER A 97 -11.39 12.07 19.68
CA SER A 97 -10.69 11.29 20.71
C SER A 97 -11.23 11.75 22.07
N GLU A 98 -12.11 10.95 22.65
CA GLU A 98 -12.46 11.01 24.07
C GLU A 98 -11.58 9.99 24.82
N ALA A 99 -10.57 10.47 25.55
CA ALA A 99 -10.02 9.77 26.71
C ALA A 99 -9.26 10.78 27.59
N GLN A 100 -9.76 10.93 28.82
CA GLN A 100 -9.33 11.89 29.85
C GLN A 100 -7.88 11.70 30.34
N GLY A 101 -7.21 12.81 30.63
CA GLY A 101 -6.00 12.87 31.44
C GLY A 101 -5.42 14.30 31.49
N PRO A 102 -5.40 15.01 32.64
CA PRO A 102 -5.12 16.44 32.68
C PRO A 102 -3.63 16.74 32.90
N GLY A 103 -3.10 17.80 32.28
CA GLY A 103 -1.85 18.41 32.74
C GLY A 103 -1.06 19.18 31.69
N GLN A 104 -0.70 20.41 32.06
CA GLN A 104 0.38 21.25 31.55
C GLN A 104 0.12 22.21 30.36
N GLU A 105 -0.08 23.45 30.79
CA GLU A 105 0.56 24.70 30.32
C GLU A 105 0.51 25.09 28.85
N ASN A 106 -0.26 26.16 28.65
CA ASN A 106 -0.27 27.05 27.51
C ASN A 106 1.14 27.59 27.20
N LYS A 107 1.62 27.37 25.97
CA LYS A 107 2.53 28.29 25.29
C LYS A 107 1.93 28.67 23.94
N GLU A 108 1.47 29.90 23.91
CA GLU A 108 0.99 30.64 22.74
C GLU A 108 2.10 30.68 21.68
N VAL A 109 1.82 30.10 20.51
CA VAL A 109 2.66 30.19 19.33
C VAL A 109 1.91 31.05 18.32
N ASP A 110 2.42 32.26 18.12
CA ASP A 110 2.01 33.16 17.03
C ASP A 110 2.17 32.42 15.69
N ILE A 111 1.05 32.14 15.02
CA ILE A 111 1.03 31.65 13.65
C ILE A 111 1.04 32.89 12.75
N PRO A 112 2.09 33.13 11.93
CA PRO A 112 2.05 34.21 10.96
C PRO A 112 1.00 33.88 9.89
N ASP A 113 0.03 34.79 9.73
CA ASP A 113 -0.96 34.83 8.67
C ASP A 113 -0.25 34.88 7.30
N SER A 114 0.11 33.72 6.78
CA SER A 114 0.60 33.57 5.42
C SER A 114 -0.62 33.56 4.52
N GLY A 115 -0.99 34.74 4.03
CA GLY A 115 -1.97 34.93 2.99
C GLY A 115 -1.64 34.04 1.79
N ILE A 116 -2.31 32.90 1.69
CA ILE A 116 -2.37 32.11 0.47
C ILE A 116 -3.31 32.90 -0.45
N THR A 117 -2.75 33.91 -1.11
CA THR A 117 -3.35 34.51 -2.28
C THR A 117 -3.72 33.38 -3.22
N ASN A 118 -4.98 33.35 -3.66
CA ASN A 118 -5.50 32.48 -4.70
C ASN A 118 -4.64 32.61 -5.97
N ALA A 119 -3.53 31.90 -6.01
CA ALA A 119 -2.74 31.70 -7.19
C ALA A 119 -3.60 30.84 -8.11
N ARG A 120 -4.16 31.51 -9.12
CA ARG A 120 -4.83 30.96 -10.29
C ARG A 120 -4.24 29.58 -10.57
N ILE A 121 -5.01 28.52 -10.30
CA ILE A 121 -4.65 27.16 -10.68
C ILE A 121 -4.57 27.20 -12.20
N SER A 122 -3.38 27.47 -12.72
CA SER A 122 -3.06 27.44 -14.14
C SER A 122 -3.48 26.06 -14.62
N GLN A 123 -4.43 26.04 -15.53
CA GLN A 123 -5.06 24.84 -16.07
C GLN A 123 -3.96 23.87 -16.48
N LEU A 124 -3.77 22.80 -15.70
CA LEU A 124 -2.85 21.72 -16.03
C LEU A 124 -3.24 21.20 -17.42
N PRO A 125 -2.26 20.88 -18.30
CA PRO A 125 -2.56 20.36 -19.62
C PRO A 125 -3.49 19.15 -19.50
N ALA A 126 -4.65 19.20 -20.15
CA ALA A 126 -5.56 18.07 -20.16
C ALA A 126 -4.82 16.87 -20.79
N LEU A 127 -4.71 15.78 -20.03
CA LEU A 127 -4.05 14.56 -20.48
C LEU A 127 -4.75 14.05 -21.76
N ALA A 128 -3.97 13.55 -22.72
CA ALA A 128 -4.50 13.04 -23.98
C ALA A 128 -5.62 12.02 -23.72
N PRO A 129 -6.80 12.18 -24.33
CA PRO A 129 -7.92 11.27 -24.11
C PRO A 129 -7.54 9.87 -24.55
N LEU A 130 -7.95 8.87 -23.77
CA LEU A 130 -7.82 7.47 -24.16
C LEU A 130 -8.76 7.17 -25.33
N PRO A 131 -8.43 6.27 -26.25
CA PRO A 131 -9.33 5.88 -27.32
C PRO A 131 -10.59 5.19 -26.76
N ARG A 132 -11.75 5.42 -27.39
CA ARG A 132 -13.04 4.84 -26.97
C ARG A 132 -12.99 3.32 -27.06
N ASN A 133 -13.06 2.64 -25.90
CA ASN A 133 -13.17 1.19 -25.85
C ASN A 133 -14.05 0.76 -24.68
N SER A 134 -15.23 0.19 -24.97
CA SER A 134 -16.17 -0.30 -23.95
C SER A 134 -15.54 -1.36 -23.03
N ARG A 135 -14.60 -2.17 -23.52
CA ARG A 135 -13.88 -3.16 -22.71
C ARG A 135 -12.98 -2.49 -21.68
N LEU A 136 -12.29 -1.42 -22.08
CA LEU A 136 -11.42 -0.63 -21.21
C LEU A 136 -12.24 0.02 -20.09
N GLU A 137 -13.37 0.65 -20.42
CA GLU A 137 -14.29 1.25 -19.44
C GLU A 137 -14.77 0.24 -18.39
N LYS A 138 -15.16 -0.97 -18.81
CA LYS A 138 -15.59 -2.04 -17.89
C LYS A 138 -14.46 -2.49 -16.95
N HIS A 139 -13.22 -2.60 -17.45
CA HIS A 139 -12.09 -2.97 -16.62
C HIS A 139 -11.69 -1.86 -15.66
N ILE A 140 -11.77 -0.60 -16.07
CA ILE A 140 -11.53 0.55 -15.20
C ILE A 140 -12.60 0.63 -14.10
N ALA A 141 -13.88 0.43 -14.43
CA ALA A 141 -14.95 0.37 -13.44
C ALA A 141 -14.74 -0.77 -12.43
N SER A 142 -14.38 -1.97 -12.91
CA SER A 142 -14.04 -3.11 -12.05
C SER A 142 -12.78 -2.88 -11.22
N LEU A 143 -11.80 -2.11 -11.72
CA LEU A 143 -10.62 -1.73 -10.96
C LEU A 143 -11.00 -0.74 -9.85
N LEU A 144 -11.82 0.25 -10.17
CA LEU A 144 -12.26 1.26 -9.20
C LEU A 144 -13.05 0.62 -8.06
N SER A 145 -13.90 -0.38 -8.33
CA SER A 145 -14.64 -1.09 -7.28
C SER A 145 -13.75 -1.97 -6.39
N LEU A 146 -12.63 -2.47 -6.90
CA LEU A 146 -11.68 -3.26 -6.11
C LEU A 146 -10.82 -2.40 -5.18
N VAL A 147 -10.61 -1.15 -5.56
CA VAL A 147 -9.61 -0.25 -4.98
C VAL A 147 -10.28 0.96 -4.29
N ASP A 148 -11.62 0.96 -4.19
CA ASP A 148 -12.37 2.02 -3.52
C ASP A 148 -12.01 2.06 -2.02
N PRO A 149 -11.40 3.15 -1.52
CA PRO A 149 -10.93 3.24 -0.15
C PRO A 149 -12.04 3.07 0.89
N LEU A 150 -13.28 3.43 0.56
CA LEU A 150 -14.41 3.32 1.49
C LEU A 150 -14.92 1.89 1.63
N SER A 151 -14.59 1.02 0.67
CA SER A 151 -15.03 -0.37 0.64
C SER A 151 -14.08 -1.33 1.35
N LEU A 152 -12.90 -0.85 1.76
CA LEU A 152 -11.84 -1.65 2.37
C LEU A 152 -12.07 -1.75 3.88
N SER A 153 -12.05 -2.97 4.41
CA SER A 153 -12.08 -3.17 5.86
C SER A 153 -10.73 -2.75 6.46
N LEU A 154 -10.80 -2.00 7.57
CA LEU A 154 -9.63 -1.60 8.36
C LEU A 154 -9.48 -2.44 9.63
N GLU A 155 -10.28 -3.52 9.76
CA GLU A 155 -10.22 -4.41 10.90
C GLU A 155 -8.99 -5.31 10.83
N ASN A 156 -8.35 -5.56 11.99
CA ASN A 156 -7.22 -6.49 12.11
C ASN A 156 -7.71 -7.93 12.38
N SER A 157 -8.64 -8.41 11.56
CA SER A 157 -9.06 -9.82 11.56
C SER A 157 -8.42 -10.56 10.39
N GLU A 158 -8.12 -11.85 10.56
CA GLU A 158 -7.51 -12.66 9.50
C GLU A 158 -8.34 -12.62 8.20
N ASP A 159 -9.67 -12.73 8.33
CA ASP A 159 -10.61 -12.64 7.20
C ASP A 159 -10.53 -11.29 6.47
N ALA A 160 -10.38 -10.17 7.21
CA ALA A 160 -10.26 -8.84 6.62
C ALA A 160 -8.91 -8.66 5.90
N VAL A 161 -7.81 -9.17 6.46
CA VAL A 161 -6.49 -9.14 5.85
C VAL A 161 -6.45 -9.99 4.58
N GLU A 162 -7.00 -11.21 4.62
CA GLU A 162 -7.10 -12.08 3.45
C GLU A 162 -7.98 -11.43 2.36
N GLY A 163 -9.12 -10.86 2.76
CA GLY A 163 -10.02 -10.13 1.87
C GLY A 163 -9.32 -8.95 1.17
N PHE A 164 -8.54 -8.17 1.92
CA PHE A 164 -7.73 -7.08 1.39
C PHE A 164 -6.69 -7.61 0.39
N ASP A 165 -5.92 -8.63 0.75
CA ASP A 165 -4.87 -9.19 -0.10
C ASP A 165 -5.43 -9.78 -1.39
N ASN A 166 -6.58 -10.43 -1.32
CA ASN A 166 -7.30 -10.95 -2.48
C ASN A 166 -7.77 -9.81 -3.41
N ARG A 167 -8.23 -8.68 -2.87
CA ARG A 167 -8.58 -7.49 -3.66
C ARG A 167 -7.35 -6.87 -4.30
N LEU A 168 -6.25 -6.71 -3.55
CA LEU A 168 -4.99 -6.16 -4.05
C LEU A 168 -4.43 -7.00 -5.20
N LYS A 169 -4.37 -8.33 -5.05
CA LYS A 169 -3.97 -9.26 -6.12
C LYS A 169 -4.84 -9.10 -7.37
N LYS A 170 -6.16 -9.05 -7.22
CA LYS A 170 -7.10 -8.83 -8.33
C LYS A 170 -6.89 -7.47 -9.00
N ALA A 171 -6.68 -6.41 -8.22
CA ALA A 171 -6.43 -5.06 -8.72
C ALA A 171 -5.14 -5.01 -9.55
N ILE A 172 -4.04 -5.62 -9.07
CA ILE A 172 -2.77 -5.70 -9.81
C ILE A 172 -2.96 -6.41 -11.17
N VAL A 173 -3.71 -7.52 -11.20
CA VAL A 173 -4.02 -8.22 -12.46
C VAL A 173 -4.82 -7.33 -13.41
N LYS A 174 -5.80 -6.58 -12.90
CA LYS A 174 -6.60 -5.64 -13.70
C LYS A 174 -5.77 -4.48 -14.25
N VAL A 175 -4.85 -3.92 -13.47
CA VAL A 175 -3.89 -2.90 -13.92
C VAL A 175 -3.07 -3.41 -15.10
N LYS A 176 -2.46 -4.59 -14.98
CA LYS A 176 -1.69 -5.20 -16.07
C LYS A 176 -2.53 -5.42 -17.33
N LEU A 177 -3.79 -5.81 -17.16
CA LEU A 177 -4.71 -5.99 -18.29
C LEU A 177 -5.05 -4.65 -18.96
N ILE A 178 -5.26 -3.58 -18.18
CA ILE A 178 -5.53 -2.24 -18.71
C ILE A 178 -4.29 -1.68 -19.43
N GLU A 179 -3.11 -1.82 -18.83
CA GLU A 179 -1.84 -1.42 -19.45
C GLU A 179 -1.61 -2.16 -20.77
N ARG A 180 -1.92 -3.47 -20.83
CA ARG A 180 -1.89 -4.24 -22.07
C ARG A 180 -2.86 -3.72 -23.12
N ILE A 181 -4.12 -3.47 -22.75
CA ILE A 181 -5.12 -2.95 -23.69
C ILE A 181 -4.71 -1.58 -24.23
N LEU A 182 -4.10 -0.72 -23.39
CA LEU A 182 -3.63 0.60 -23.80
C LEU A 182 -2.41 0.50 -24.73
N GLY A 183 -1.44 -0.37 -24.43
CA GLY A 183 -0.27 -0.57 -25.30
C GLY A 183 -0.58 -1.27 -26.63
N GLU A 184 -1.57 -2.18 -26.65
CA GLU A 184 -2.05 -2.81 -27.89
C GLU A 184 -2.76 -1.79 -28.80
N GLN A 185 -3.41 -0.77 -28.22
CA GLN A 185 -4.10 0.26 -28.99
C GLN A 185 -3.16 1.22 -29.70
N ASP A 186 -2.01 1.53 -29.10
CA ASP A 186 -0.97 2.34 -29.75
C ASP A 186 -0.34 1.62 -30.97
N ALA A 187 -0.49 0.30 -31.09
CA ALA A 187 0.05 -0.51 -32.18
C ALA A 187 -0.92 -0.71 -33.36
N PHE A 188 -2.21 -0.37 -33.24
CA PHE A 188 -3.23 -0.79 -34.22
C PHE A 188 -3.55 0.24 -35.33
N ASP A 189 -2.89 1.41 -35.36
CA ASP A 189 -3.19 2.49 -36.33
C ASP A 189 -2.07 2.75 -37.37
N GLY A 190 -1.17 1.78 -37.62
CA GLY A 190 0.10 2.07 -38.30
C GLY A 190 0.69 1.07 -39.31
N SER A 191 0.22 -0.17 -39.48
CA SER A 191 0.80 -1.03 -40.53
C SER A 191 -0.09 -2.19 -40.97
N SER A 192 -0.69 -2.03 -42.14
CA SER A 192 -1.27 -3.09 -42.97
C SER A 192 -0.24 -3.54 -44.00
N VAL A 193 0.67 -4.48 -43.71
CA VAL A 193 1.24 -5.36 -44.73
C VAL A 193 1.92 -6.60 -44.10
N ASP A 194 1.61 -7.75 -44.67
CA ASP A 194 2.39 -9.00 -44.72
C ASP A 194 2.49 -9.92 -43.48
N ASN A 195 1.47 -10.76 -43.38
CA ASN A 195 1.57 -12.13 -42.89
C ASN A 195 2.48 -12.98 -43.79
N LYS A 196 3.69 -13.33 -43.32
CA LYS A 196 4.47 -14.46 -43.84
C LYS A 196 5.06 -15.28 -42.70
N ASN A 197 4.47 -16.46 -42.55
CA ASN A 197 4.99 -17.67 -41.92
C ASN A 197 6.54 -17.74 -41.85
N ALA A 198 7.08 -17.94 -40.65
CA ALA A 198 8.33 -18.67 -40.45
C ALA A 198 8.33 -19.33 -39.06
N ARG A 199 8.02 -20.62 -39.09
CA ARG A 199 8.14 -21.60 -38.02
C ARG A 199 9.61 -22.04 -37.97
N GLU A 200 10.39 -21.51 -37.04
CA GLU A 200 11.66 -22.05 -36.56
C GLU A 200 11.66 -21.77 -35.05
N GLY A 201 11.66 -22.76 -34.15
CA GLY A 201 12.58 -23.88 -34.14
C GLY A 201 13.76 -23.52 -33.23
N ASN A 202 13.52 -23.32 -31.94
CA ASN A 202 14.61 -23.39 -30.97
C ASN A 202 14.10 -23.85 -29.59
N ARG A 203 14.12 -25.17 -29.39
CA ARG A 203 14.33 -25.79 -28.07
C ARG A 203 15.82 -26.10 -27.99
N PRO A 204 16.51 -25.61 -26.97
CA PRO A 204 17.30 -26.51 -26.11
C PRO A 204 17.16 -26.05 -24.65
N ALA A 205 17.57 -26.75 -23.61
CA ALA A 205 17.89 -28.14 -23.34
C ALA A 205 17.91 -28.21 -21.79
N ASP A 206 17.52 -29.36 -21.28
CA ASP A 206 17.79 -29.94 -19.98
C ASP A 206 18.71 -29.18 -18.98
N GLY A 207 18.26 -29.11 -17.73
CA GLY A 207 19.15 -29.14 -16.56
C GLY A 207 19.29 -27.84 -15.76
N ASP A 208 18.21 -27.37 -15.12
CA ASP A 208 18.33 -26.35 -14.08
C ASP A 208 18.74 -27.03 -12.76
N ASN A 209 20.06 -27.18 -12.60
CA ASN A 209 20.72 -27.71 -11.42
C ASN A 209 20.62 -26.68 -10.27
N ILE A 210 19.87 -27.01 -9.23
CA ILE A 210 19.62 -26.13 -8.06
C ILE A 210 20.81 -26.06 -7.07
N GLU A 211 22.02 -26.41 -7.49
CA GLU A 211 23.22 -26.50 -6.63
C GLU A 211 24.32 -25.48 -6.96
N ASP A 212 24.12 -24.58 -7.94
CA ASP A 212 25.11 -23.57 -8.31
C ASP A 212 24.96 -22.30 -7.45
N PHE A 213 25.37 -22.40 -6.18
CA PHE A 213 25.64 -21.23 -5.36
C PHE A 213 26.79 -20.44 -6.01
N GLY A 214 26.40 -19.35 -6.67
CA GLY A 214 27.29 -18.43 -7.37
C GLY A 214 28.60 -18.17 -6.63
N THR A 215 29.68 -18.24 -7.40
CA THR A 215 31.07 -17.98 -7.04
C THR A 215 31.20 -16.93 -5.94
N LEU A 216 31.69 -17.34 -4.77
CA LEU A 216 31.94 -16.44 -3.65
C LEU A 216 32.82 -15.26 -4.08
N PRO A 217 32.49 -14.02 -3.69
CA PRO A 217 33.24 -12.84 -4.08
C PRO A 217 34.73 -12.98 -3.67
N ALA A 218 35.63 -12.55 -4.57
CA ALA A 218 37.09 -12.75 -4.51
C ALA A 218 37.75 -12.38 -3.15
N ARG A 219 37.11 -11.52 -2.35
CA ARG A 219 37.58 -11.18 -1.00
C ARG A 219 37.54 -12.32 0.01
N MET A 220 36.75 -13.38 -0.24
CA MET A 220 36.59 -14.52 0.68
C MET A 220 37.47 -15.72 0.33
N GLN A 221 38.26 -15.66 -0.75
CA GLN A 221 39.14 -16.75 -1.19
C GLN A 221 40.59 -16.62 -0.69
N GLN A 222 40.88 -15.65 0.20
CA GLN A 222 42.22 -15.38 0.70
C GLN A 222 42.36 -15.65 2.21
N VAL A 223 42.20 -16.91 2.64
CA VAL A 223 42.66 -17.37 3.96
C VAL A 223 43.03 -18.86 3.87
N LYS A 224 44.20 -19.19 3.31
CA LYS A 224 44.91 -20.45 3.62
C LYS A 224 46.34 -20.44 3.05
N ASP A 225 47.29 -20.24 3.96
CA ASP A 225 48.46 -21.10 4.16
C ASP A 225 48.72 -21.14 5.67
#